data_AF-A0A4R2KDD4-F1
#
_entry.id   AF-A0A4R2KDD4-F1
#
_cell.length_a   1.000
_cell.length_b   1.000
_cell.length_c   1.000
_cell.angle_alpha   90.00
_cell.angle_beta   90.00
_cell.angle_gamma   90.00
#
_symmetry.space_group_name_H-M   'P 1'
#
loop_
_entity.id
_entity.type
_entity.pdbx_description
1 polymer ?
#
loop_
_entity_poly.entity_id
_entity_poly.type
_entity_poly.pdbx_seq_one_letter_code
_entity_poly.pdbx_strand_id
1 'polypeptide(L)'
;MFWALNGSLLLVKVVLTKLQYGFRTRAEDTELDKVLSSLKGKERTNFIREALYFYIRNKSVIEQISKDIAEIKEMIKNQSINTNLNSSSVLQKADNNGKKKTNEEILRGLVNDFLNM
;
A
#
# COMPACT_ATOMS: atom_id res chain seq x y z
N MET A 1 -4.26 53.91 -52.99
CA MET A 1 -5.72 53.80 -52.80
C MET A 1 -6.08 52.33 -53.02
N PHE A 2 -6.69 51.68 -52.01
CA PHE A 2 -7.24 50.30 -52.01
C PHE A 2 -6.21 49.15 -52.23
N TRP A 3 -5.72 48.42 -51.23
CA TRP A 3 -6.39 47.43 -50.34
C TRP A 3 -7.36 46.49 -51.05
N ALA A 4 -6.93 45.26 -51.26
CA ALA A 4 -7.79 44.08 -51.33
C ALA A 4 -7.07 42.90 -50.66
N LEU A 5 -7.55 42.56 -49.46
CA LEU A 5 -7.25 41.32 -48.75
C LEU A 5 -7.64 40.13 -49.64
N ASN A 6 -6.81 39.09 -49.68
CA ASN A 6 -7.31 37.73 -49.79
C ASN A 6 -6.44 36.82 -48.95
N GLY A 7 -6.89 36.63 -47.70
CA GLY A 7 -6.35 35.66 -46.77
C GLY A 7 -6.54 34.25 -47.32
N SER A 8 -5.45 33.64 -47.78
CA SER A 8 -5.41 32.19 -47.99
C SER A 8 -4.96 31.53 -46.70
N LEU A 9 -5.98 31.24 -45.89
CA LEU A 9 -6.14 30.11 -44.99
C LEU A 9 -4.84 29.40 -44.58
N LEU A 10 -4.43 29.70 -43.36
CA LEU A 10 -3.43 29.01 -42.56
C LEU A 10 -3.89 27.56 -42.29
N LEU A 11 -3.73 26.66 -43.25
CA LEU A 11 -3.87 25.22 -43.03
C LEU A 11 -2.52 24.68 -42.55
N VAL A 12 -2.15 25.06 -41.33
CA VAL A 12 -1.12 24.33 -40.58
C VAL A 12 -1.71 22.95 -40.31
N LYS A 13 -1.45 22.03 -41.22
CA LYS A 13 -1.61 20.59 -41.02
C LYS A 13 -0.75 20.22 -39.82
N VAL A 14 -1.35 20.26 -38.64
CA VAL A 14 -0.82 19.59 -37.45
C VAL A 14 -0.92 18.09 -37.72
N VAL A 15 0.06 17.56 -38.45
CA VAL A 15 0.35 16.12 -38.50
C VAL A 15 1.28 15.87 -37.32
N LEU A 16 0.71 15.83 -36.13
CA LEU A 16 1.43 15.47 -34.92
C LEU A 16 1.53 13.92 -34.86
N THR A 17 2.74 13.46 -35.20
CA THR A 17 3.44 12.23 -34.81
C THR A 17 2.83 10.86 -35.15
N LYS A 18 3.41 10.22 -36.19
CA LYS A 18 3.48 8.76 -36.30
C LYS A 18 4.25 8.19 -35.10
N LEU A 19 3.54 7.62 -34.13
CA LEU A 19 4.16 6.73 -33.13
C LEU A 19 4.29 5.34 -33.76
N GLN A 20 5.52 4.98 -34.14
CA GLN A 20 5.86 3.71 -34.78
C GLN A 20 6.52 2.79 -33.75
N TYR A 21 5.77 2.38 -32.73
CA TYR A 21 6.21 1.35 -31.78
C TYR A 21 5.24 0.17 -31.85
N GLY A 22 5.77 -1.00 -32.21
CA GLY A 22 5.04 -2.26 -32.20
C GLY A 22 5.15 -2.91 -30.83
N PHE A 23 4.02 -3.35 -30.26
CA PHE A 23 4.00 -4.15 -29.05
C PHE A 23 4.19 -5.63 -29.40
N ARG A 24 5.20 -6.28 -28.81
CA ARG A 24 5.46 -7.72 -28.96
C ARG A 24 5.66 -8.34 -27.58
N THR A 25 5.00 -9.46 -27.34
CA THR A 25 5.22 -10.30 -26.17
C THR A 25 6.44 -11.19 -26.37
N ARG A 26 7.06 -11.59 -25.26
CA ARG A 26 8.09 -12.64 -25.25
C ARG A 26 7.43 -14.01 -25.12
N ALA A 27 8.17 -15.06 -25.44
CA ALA A 27 7.66 -16.44 -25.34
C ALA A 27 7.30 -16.83 -23.90
N GLU A 28 7.86 -16.14 -22.90
CA GLU A 28 7.60 -16.40 -21.48
C GLU A 28 6.32 -15.71 -20.97
N ASP A 29 5.79 -14.72 -21.70
CA ASP A 29 4.67 -13.86 -21.28
C ASP A 29 3.30 -14.56 -21.45
N THR A 30 3.20 -15.81 -21.00
CA THR A 30 2.02 -16.68 -21.20
C THR A 30 0.72 -16.07 -20.66
N GLU A 31 0.78 -15.37 -19.52
CA GLU A 31 -0.36 -14.67 -18.93
C GLU A 31 -0.80 -13.47 -19.78
N LEU A 32 0.18 -12.71 -20.30
CA LEU A 32 -0.08 -11.55 -21.15
C LEU A 32 -0.69 -12.00 -22.47
N ASP A 33 -0.17 -13.07 -23.06
CA ASP A 33 -0.71 -13.66 -24.28
C ASP A 33 -2.14 -14.16 -24.10
N LYS A 34 -2.46 -14.76 -22.94
CA LYS A 34 -3.83 -15.18 -22.62
C LYS A 34 -4.80 -13.99 -22.58
N VAL A 35 -4.39 -12.89 -21.94
CA VAL A 35 -5.22 -11.66 -21.88
C VAL A 35 -5.33 -11.03 -23.27
N LEU A 36 -4.21 -10.80 -23.96
CA LEU A 36 -4.19 -10.09 -25.23
C LEU A 36 -4.85 -10.88 -26.38
N SER A 37 -4.78 -12.21 -26.36
CA SER A 37 -5.45 -13.06 -27.35
C SER A 37 -6.98 -12.98 -27.26
N SER A 38 -7.53 -12.73 -26.06
CA SER A 38 -8.97 -12.52 -25.86
C SER A 38 -9.48 -11.20 -26.46
N LEU A 39 -8.61 -10.19 -26.60
CA LEU A 39 -8.96 -8.84 -27.05
C LEU A 39 -8.74 -8.70 -28.56
N LYS A 40 -9.58 -7.91 -29.26
CA LYS A 40 -9.47 -7.73 -30.72
C LYS A 40 -9.27 -6.27 -31.13
N GLY A 41 -8.46 -6.05 -32.17
CA GLY A 41 -8.31 -4.76 -32.85
C GLY A 41 -8.03 -3.59 -31.90
N LYS A 42 -8.92 -2.58 -31.93
CA LYS A 42 -8.78 -1.34 -31.14
C LYS A 42 -8.82 -1.56 -29.63
N GLU A 43 -9.59 -2.54 -29.16
CA GLU A 43 -9.71 -2.86 -27.74
C GLU A 43 -8.37 -3.29 -27.16
N ARG A 44 -7.66 -4.20 -27.85
CA ARG A 44 -6.31 -4.63 -27.47
C ARG A 44 -5.35 -3.46 -27.37
N THR A 45 -5.36 -2.57 -28.37
CA THR A 45 -4.50 -1.37 -28.38
C THR A 45 -4.85 -0.41 -27.24
N ASN A 46 -6.12 -0.22 -26.94
CA ASN A 46 -6.56 0.60 -25.81
C ASN A 46 -6.12 -0.01 -24.48
N PHE A 47 -6.34 -1.32 -24.29
CA PHE A 47 -5.91 -2.02 -23.09
C PHE A 47 -4.40 -1.85 -22.84
N ILE A 48 -3.57 -2.08 -23.86
CA ILE A 48 -2.12 -1.90 -23.76
C ILE A 48 -1.78 -0.45 -23.37
N ARG A 49 -2.45 0.54 -24.00
CA ARG A 49 -2.23 1.96 -23.69
C ARG A 49 -2.58 2.29 -22.24
N GLU A 50 -3.76 1.88 -21.79
CA GLU A 50 -4.24 2.15 -20.43
C GLU A 50 -3.37 1.43 -19.39
N ALA A 51 -2.96 0.19 -19.65
CA ALA A 51 -2.06 -0.55 -18.76
C ALA A 51 -0.69 0.14 -18.61
N LEU A 52 -0.13 0.64 -19.71
CA LEU A 52 1.12 1.41 -19.68
C LEU A 52 0.97 2.72 -18.91
N TYR A 53 -0.10 3.48 -19.15
CA TYR A 53 -0.37 4.71 -18.39
C TYR A 53 -0.60 4.45 -16.91
N PHE A 54 -1.30 3.36 -16.57
CA PHE A 54 -1.51 2.95 -15.20
C PHE A 54 -0.18 2.69 -14.50
N TYR A 55 0.73 1.93 -15.13
CA TYR A 55 2.05 1.68 -14.56
C TYR A 55 2.85 2.97 -14.39
N ILE A 56 2.95 3.79 -15.44
CA ILE A 56 3.71 5.06 -15.40
C ILE A 56 3.19 5.98 -14.29
N ARG A 57 1.86 6.10 -14.15
CA ARG A 57 1.23 6.98 -13.17
C ARG A 57 1.39 6.50 -11.73
N ASN A 58 1.35 5.19 -11.51
CA ASN A 58 1.24 4.62 -10.16
C ASN A 58 2.51 3.91 -9.68
N LYS A 59 3.57 3.84 -10.49
CA LYS A 59 4.82 3.15 -10.14
C LYS A 59 5.35 3.53 -8.75
N SER A 60 5.49 4.82 -8.47
CA SER A 60 6.01 5.31 -7.19
C SER A 60 5.12 4.93 -6.01
N VAL A 61 3.80 4.96 -6.20
CA VAL A 61 2.82 4.59 -5.16
C VAL A 61 2.91 3.09 -4.88
N ILE A 62 3.02 2.26 -5.91
CA ILE A 62 3.17 0.80 -5.76
C ILE A 62 4.48 0.46 -5.03
N GLU A 63 5.58 1.13 -5.39
CA GLU A 63 6.87 0.96 -4.71
C GLU A 63 6.81 1.39 -3.24
N GLN A 64 6.17 2.51 -2.94
CA GLN A 64 5.98 2.99 -1.57
C GLN A 64 5.15 2.00 -0.75
N ILE A 65 4.02 1.52 -1.27
CA ILE A 65 3.20 0.51 -0.61
C ILE A 65 4.02 -0.75 -0.33
N SER A 66 4.84 -1.19 -1.29
CA SER A 66 5.69 -2.37 -1.09
C SER A 66 6.72 -2.16 0.02
N LYS A 67 7.28 -0.95 0.13
CA LYS A 67 8.21 -0.58 1.20
C LYS A 67 7.53 -0.55 2.55
N ASP A 68 6.37 0.10 2.64
CA ASP A 68 5.59 0.22 3.87
C ASP A 68 5.19 -1.17 4.40
N ILE A 69 4.78 -2.09 3.51
CA ILE A 69 4.47 -3.47 3.88
C ILE A 69 5.72 -4.19 4.43
N ALA A 70 6.89 -3.98 3.84
CA ALA A 70 8.13 -4.57 4.34
C ALA A 70 8.50 -4.03 5.73
N GLU A 71 8.34 -2.72 5.94
CA GLU A 71 8.57 -2.07 7.24
C GLU A 71 7.62 -2.61 8.31
N ILE A 72 6.32 -2.73 8.01
CA ILE A 72 5.33 -3.31 8.92
C ILE A 72 5.72 -4.74 9.30
N LYS A 73 6.16 -5.56 8.33
CA LYS A 73 6.61 -6.95 8.60
C LYS A 73 7.80 -6.98 9.55
N GLU A 74 8.77 -6.09 9.37
CA GLU A 74 9.93 -5.99 10.27
C GLU A 74 9.52 -5.51 11.67
N MET A 75 8.62 -4.53 11.78
CA MET A 75 8.10 -4.09 13.07
C MET A 75 7.42 -5.22 13.84
N ILE A 76 6.57 -6.00 13.18
CA ILE A 76 5.89 -7.17 13.79
C ILE A 76 6.92 -8.21 14.27
N LYS A 77 7.93 -8.51 13.44
CA LYS A 77 8.99 -9.46 13.79
C LYS A 77 9.79 -9.00 15.01
N ASN A 78 10.12 -7.71 15.09
CA ASN A 78 10.88 -7.14 16.20
C ASN A 78 10.05 -7.02 17.49
N GLN A 79 8.73 -6.83 17.38
CA GLN A 79 7.83 -6.80 18.53
C GLN A 79 7.72 -8.17 19.22
N SER A 80 7.86 -9.27 18.46
CA SER A 80 7.92 -10.64 19.00
C SER A 80 9.18 -10.92 19.83
N ILE A 81 10.25 -10.13 19.70
CA ILE A 81 11.52 -10.34 20.42
C ILE A 81 11.53 -9.55 21.75
N ASN A 82 10.84 -8.41 21.80
CA ASN A 82 10.85 -7.51 22.97
C ASN A 82 9.83 -7.84 24.07
N THR A 83 8.93 -8.81 23.86
CA THR A 83 7.97 -9.24 24.90
C THR A 83 8.52 -10.27 25.88
N ASN A 84 9.78 -10.70 25.72
CA ASN A 84 10.38 -11.76 26.56
C ASN A 84 11.44 -11.28 27.57
N LEU A 85 11.61 -9.97 27.77
CA LEU A 85 12.57 -9.46 28.76
C LEU A 85 11.92 -8.34 29.58
N ASN A 86 11.85 -8.59 30.90
CA ASN A 86 11.59 -7.67 32.01
C ASN A 86 10.14 -7.64 32.55
N SER A 87 9.72 -8.73 33.18
CA SER A 87 8.80 -8.67 34.33
C SER A 87 9.44 -9.32 35.56
N SER A 88 10.63 -8.83 35.92
CA SER A 88 11.31 -9.23 37.15
C SER A 88 12.26 -8.14 37.62
N SER A 89 11.71 -6.98 38.01
CA SER A 89 12.21 -6.18 39.15
C SER A 89 11.54 -4.82 39.24
N VAL A 90 10.51 -4.70 40.09
CA VAL A 90 10.31 -3.49 40.90
C VAL A 90 9.99 -3.94 42.33
N LEU A 91 11.06 -3.98 43.12
CA LEU A 91 11.22 -3.74 44.56
C LEU A 91 9.99 -3.82 45.50
N GLN A 92 10.07 -4.84 46.37
CA GLN A 92 10.01 -4.79 47.84
C GLN A 92 8.96 -3.87 48.52
N LYS A 93 8.05 -4.51 49.26
CA LYS A 93 8.04 -4.38 50.73
C LYS A 93 7.79 -5.75 51.36
N ALA A 94 8.76 -6.21 52.15
CA ALA A 94 8.55 -7.28 53.10
C ALA A 94 7.58 -6.75 54.17
N ASP A 95 6.42 -7.39 54.29
CA ASP A 95 5.62 -7.29 55.49
C ASP A 95 5.36 -8.70 56.00
N ASN A 96 5.87 -8.95 57.20
CA ASN A 96 5.81 -10.23 57.88
C ASN A 96 4.38 -10.44 58.37
N ASN A 97 3.55 -11.17 57.61
CA ASN A 97 2.50 -11.95 58.23
C ASN A 97 2.05 -13.12 57.35
N GLY A 98 2.46 -14.33 57.75
CA GLY A 98 2.21 -15.58 57.05
C GLY A 98 0.77 -16.05 57.13
N LYS A 99 -0.13 -15.43 56.35
CA LYS A 99 -1.35 -16.07 55.86
C LYS A 99 -1.51 -15.76 54.38
N LYS A 100 -1.40 -16.81 53.56
CA LYS A 100 -1.67 -16.78 52.12
C LYS A 100 -3.14 -16.39 51.93
N LYS A 101 -3.42 -15.09 51.74
CA LYS A 101 -4.77 -14.61 51.44
C LYS A 101 -5.22 -15.25 50.12
N THR A 102 -6.38 -15.88 50.13
CA THR A 102 -6.93 -16.50 48.92
C THR A 102 -7.36 -15.41 47.94
N ASN A 103 -7.43 -15.75 46.66
CA ASN A 103 -7.85 -14.80 45.62
C ASN A 103 -9.20 -14.14 45.94
N GLU A 104 -10.07 -14.84 46.68
CA GLU A 104 -11.38 -14.37 47.11
C GLU A 104 -11.31 -13.23 48.14
N GLU A 105 -10.34 -13.25 49.07
CA GLU A 105 -10.15 -12.16 50.03
C GLU A 105 -9.62 -10.89 49.35
N ILE A 106 -8.76 -11.06 48.34
CA ILE A 106 -8.24 -9.95 47.54
C ILE A 106 -9.37 -9.32 46.73
N LEU A 107 -10.19 -10.14 46.05
CA LEU A 107 -11.34 -9.65 45.29
C LEU A 107 -12.39 -8.98 46.17
N ARG A 108 -12.65 -9.51 47.37
CA ARG A 108 -13.56 -8.88 48.35
C ARG A 108 -13.05 -7.52 48.82
N GLY A 109 -11.74 -7.40 49.07
CA GLY A 109 -11.12 -6.12 49.42
C GLY A 109 -11.33 -5.08 48.32
N LEU A 110 -11.03 -5.45 47.07
CA LEU A 110 -11.20 -4.56 45.92
C LEU A 110 -12.66 -4.14 45.70
N VAL A 111 -13.62 -5.06 45.83
CA VAL A 111 -15.04 -4.74 45.68
C VAL A 111 -15.52 -3.82 46.80
N ASN A 112 -15.07 -4.05 48.04
CA ASN A 112 -15.47 -3.24 49.18
C ASN A 112 -14.90 -1.82 49.12
N ASP A 113 -13.67 -1.66 48.61
CA ASP A 113 -13.05 -0.35 48.39
C ASP A 113 -13.76 0.44 47.28
N PHE A 114 -14.29 -0.24 46.26
CA PHE A 114 -15.11 0.38 45.20
C PHE A 114 -16.49 0.83 45.67
N LEU A 115 -17.13 0.07 46.58
CA LEU A 115 -18.49 0.36 47.04
C LEU A 115 -18.56 1.41 48.16
N ASN A 116 -17.49 1.56 48.94
CA ASN A 116 -17.41 2.54 50.02
C ASN A 116 -16.66 3.82 49.60
N MET A 117 -16.57 4.09 48.29
CA MET A 117 -16.07 5.35 47.74
C MET A 117 -17.14 6.44 47.76
#